data_AF-A0AAP3H083-F1
#
_entry.id   AF-A0AAP3H083-F1
#
_cell.length_a   1.000
_cell.length_b   1.000
_cell.length_c   1.000
_cell.angle_alpha   90.00
_cell.angle_beta   90.00
_cell.angle_gamma   90.00
#
_symmetry.space_group_name_H-M   'P 1'
#
loop_
_entity.id
_entity.type
_entity.pdbx_description
1 polymer ?
#
loop_
_entity_poly.entity_id
_entity_poly.type
_entity_poly.pdbx_seq_one_letter_code
_entity_poly.pdbx_strand_id
1 'polypeptide(L)'
;MAKIAYILLCHKDPEAIIQQANRLTATGDFMAIHFDARAKARDFRTIRAALCDNPNVTFAKRRVKCGWGEWSLVRATLNALQAAVDEFPRATHFYMLSGDCMAIKTAEYARAFLDQHDKDFIESFDFFESDWIKTGMKDDRLIYRHYFNERTQKQLFYASYELQKKLNLTRDVPNDIQVQIGSQWWCLRRRTVEAVLSMTRKRRDVMRFFSTTWIPDETFFQTLVRHLIPENEIECRTLTFLMFSDYGMPVTFYNDHYDLLLGQDFLFARKISPDAKELKTRLGRLYAARDVEFKISNEGRNLYKFLSERGRTGQRFASRFWETESSLGRERELLILTCKKWHVAKRMLEQIRKLTNTPAIEYLFHEESTPLPDLGGIQRTLAKRTRHRRALVRMLFDYFETDRMIICLDPSALDLMHDFFSDRSHTRLLRIDCEFADDYLIGHAHRVGLAGEHAAKATLERLLPAIRNDISNEVDQIRDAGFERHWAVAERAFEKDNASAVAQFLDVPMDTAFEVVRTPHLFAD
;
A
#
# COMPACT_ATOMS: atom_id res chain seq x y z
N MET A 1 22.93 -32.67 -22.32
CA MET A 1 22.47 -32.10 -21.05
C MET A 1 22.90 -30.66 -20.99
N ALA A 2 21.95 -29.78 -20.72
CA ALA A 2 22.13 -28.34 -20.76
C ALA A 2 23.20 -27.91 -19.75
N LYS A 3 24.05 -26.99 -20.20
CA LYS A 3 25.01 -26.25 -19.37
C LYS A 3 24.76 -24.77 -19.55
N ILE A 4 24.54 -24.09 -18.44
CA ILE A 4 24.11 -22.70 -18.43
C ILE A 4 25.32 -21.81 -18.15
N ALA A 5 25.53 -20.79 -18.98
CA ALA A 5 26.42 -19.68 -18.71
C ALA A 5 25.59 -18.47 -18.25
N TYR A 6 25.66 -18.17 -16.97
CA TYR A 6 24.99 -17.01 -16.39
C TYR A 6 25.74 -15.72 -16.73
N ILE A 7 25.07 -14.78 -17.38
CA ILE A 7 25.59 -13.47 -17.75
C ILE A 7 25.16 -12.47 -16.69
N LEU A 8 26.06 -12.16 -15.75
CA LEU A 8 25.76 -11.36 -14.57
C LEU A 8 26.19 -9.90 -14.78
N LEU A 9 25.21 -8.99 -14.82
CA LEU A 9 25.47 -7.55 -14.71
C LEU A 9 25.25 -7.08 -13.27
N CYS A 10 26.28 -6.51 -12.64
CA CYS A 10 26.22 -6.03 -11.27
C CYS A 10 27.05 -4.76 -11.04
N HIS A 11 26.71 -4.00 -10.00
CA HIS A 11 27.32 -2.70 -9.70
C HIS A 11 27.52 -2.43 -8.20
N LYS A 12 27.09 -3.34 -7.32
CA LYS A 12 27.13 -3.18 -5.86
C LYS A 12 27.19 -4.55 -5.17
N ASP A 13 27.39 -4.51 -3.85
CA ASP A 13 27.31 -5.65 -2.93
C ASP A 13 28.26 -6.82 -3.30
N PRO A 14 29.58 -6.64 -3.14
CA PRO A 14 30.56 -7.64 -3.54
C PRO A 14 30.36 -9.00 -2.86
N GLU A 15 29.92 -9.01 -1.60
CA GLU A 15 29.69 -10.25 -0.85
C GLU A 15 28.53 -11.05 -1.46
N ALA A 16 27.40 -10.40 -1.75
CA ALA A 16 26.28 -11.08 -2.40
C ALA A 16 26.65 -11.63 -3.78
N ILE A 17 27.45 -10.90 -4.57
CA ILE A 17 27.92 -11.36 -5.88
C ILE A 17 28.82 -12.59 -5.76
N ILE A 18 29.76 -12.60 -4.81
CA ILE A 18 30.63 -13.76 -4.56
C ILE A 18 29.79 -14.98 -4.17
N GLN A 19 28.84 -14.80 -3.25
CA GLN A 19 27.94 -15.87 -2.83
C GLN A 19 27.07 -16.38 -3.99
N GLN A 20 26.52 -15.50 -4.81
CA GLN A 20 25.71 -15.85 -5.98
C GLN A 20 26.52 -16.64 -7.01
N ALA A 21 27.74 -16.18 -7.33
CA ALA A 21 28.64 -16.86 -8.25
C ALA A 21 28.96 -18.27 -7.77
N ASN A 22 29.45 -18.41 -6.54
CA ASN A 22 29.79 -19.70 -5.97
C ASN A 22 28.60 -20.67 -5.96
N ARG A 23 27.42 -20.22 -5.54
CA ARG A 23 26.20 -21.05 -5.52
C ARG A 23 25.81 -21.55 -6.90
N LEU A 24 25.76 -20.68 -7.90
CA LEU A 24 25.33 -21.06 -9.25
C LEU A 24 26.35 -21.99 -9.92
N THR A 25 27.65 -21.73 -9.73
CA THR A 25 28.71 -22.56 -10.29
C THR A 25 28.96 -23.89 -9.56
N ALA A 26 28.53 -24.02 -8.30
CA ALA A 26 28.72 -25.24 -7.50
C ALA A 26 28.06 -26.48 -8.13
N THR A 27 27.03 -26.27 -8.96
CA THR A 27 26.33 -27.36 -9.68
C THR A 27 26.95 -27.68 -11.05
N GLY A 28 28.09 -27.05 -11.37
CA GLY A 28 28.85 -27.26 -12.60
C GLY A 28 28.39 -26.42 -13.80
N ASP A 29 27.60 -25.37 -13.56
CA ASP A 29 27.27 -24.31 -14.52
C ASP A 29 28.32 -23.20 -14.48
N PHE A 30 28.28 -22.28 -15.45
CA PHE A 30 29.28 -21.24 -15.65
C PHE A 30 28.73 -19.85 -15.35
N MET A 31 29.62 -18.89 -15.12
CA MET A 31 29.25 -17.49 -14.92
C MET A 31 30.25 -16.54 -15.59
N ALA A 32 29.73 -15.57 -16.34
CA ALA A 32 30.48 -14.43 -16.84
C ALA A 32 30.00 -13.15 -16.16
N ILE A 33 30.90 -12.48 -15.46
CA ILE A 33 30.58 -11.31 -14.63
C ILE A 33 31.04 -10.03 -15.32
N HIS A 34 30.12 -9.07 -15.46
CA HIS A 34 30.45 -7.67 -15.69
C HIS A 34 30.12 -6.87 -14.43
N PHE A 35 31.17 -6.31 -13.83
CA PHE A 35 31.06 -5.39 -12.71
C PHE A 35 31.25 -3.95 -13.19
N ASP A 36 30.23 -3.11 -13.01
CA ASP A 36 30.15 -1.75 -13.55
C ASP A 36 31.42 -0.93 -13.26
N ALA A 37 31.95 -0.24 -14.27
CA ALA A 37 33.13 0.61 -14.14
C ALA A 37 32.93 1.85 -13.22
N ARG A 38 31.69 2.23 -12.91
CA ARG A 38 31.35 3.27 -11.91
C ARG A 38 31.50 2.78 -10.48
N ALA A 39 31.42 1.46 -10.25
CA ALA A 39 31.59 0.87 -8.92
C ALA A 39 33.05 0.94 -8.45
N LYS A 40 33.24 0.96 -7.12
CA LYS A 40 34.55 1.15 -6.49
C LYS A 40 35.53 0.09 -6.96
N ALA A 41 36.76 0.50 -7.28
CA ALA A 41 37.81 -0.42 -7.73
C ALA A 41 38.17 -1.46 -6.66
N ARG A 42 38.02 -1.12 -5.37
CA ARG A 42 38.18 -2.05 -4.25
C ARG A 42 37.21 -3.23 -4.36
N ASP A 43 35.93 -2.95 -4.55
CA ASP A 43 34.88 -3.98 -4.62
C ASP A 43 35.15 -4.94 -5.79
N PHE A 44 35.56 -4.41 -6.94
CA PHE A 44 35.95 -5.24 -8.08
C PHE A 44 37.13 -6.16 -7.78
N ARG A 45 38.18 -5.64 -7.11
CA ARG A 45 39.33 -6.44 -6.70
C ARG A 45 38.94 -7.53 -5.71
N THR A 46 38.06 -7.21 -4.75
CA THR A 46 37.54 -8.18 -3.79
C THR A 46 36.82 -9.33 -4.49
N ILE A 47 35.93 -9.04 -5.44
CA ILE A 47 35.20 -10.07 -6.20
C ILE A 47 36.17 -10.90 -7.04
N ARG A 48 37.13 -10.26 -7.72
CA ARG A 48 38.12 -10.98 -8.54
C ARG A 48 39.02 -11.89 -7.72
N ALA A 49 39.49 -11.43 -6.56
CA ALA A 49 40.32 -12.21 -5.65
C ALA A 49 39.54 -13.38 -5.04
N ALA A 50 38.28 -13.18 -4.65
CA ALA A 50 37.47 -14.25 -4.06
C ALA A 50 37.04 -15.33 -5.07
N LEU A 51 37.03 -15.02 -6.36
CA LEU A 51 36.60 -15.93 -7.44
C LEU A 51 37.74 -16.32 -8.38
N CYS A 52 39.01 -16.09 -8.00
CA CYS A 52 40.15 -16.37 -8.89
C CYS A 52 40.33 -17.87 -9.13
N ASP A 53 40.07 -18.69 -8.11
CA ASP A 53 40.29 -20.14 -8.17
C ASP A 53 39.06 -20.91 -8.68
N ASN A 54 37.98 -20.20 -9.05
CA ASN A 54 36.78 -20.83 -9.59
C ASN A 54 36.87 -20.93 -11.12
N PRO A 55 37.13 -22.12 -11.69
CA PRO A 55 37.32 -22.29 -13.14
C PRO A 55 36.04 -22.08 -13.94
N ASN A 56 34.88 -22.05 -13.27
CA ASN A 56 33.59 -21.82 -13.91
C ASN A 56 33.18 -20.34 -13.89
N VAL A 57 34.08 -19.43 -13.46
CA VAL A 57 33.83 -17.99 -13.43
C VAL A 57 34.82 -17.25 -14.32
N THR A 58 34.30 -16.43 -15.22
CA THR A 58 35.08 -15.49 -16.03
C THR A 58 34.52 -14.08 -15.89
N PHE A 59 35.30 -13.10 -16.35
CA PHE A 59 34.93 -11.69 -16.24
C PHE A 59 35.00 -11.03 -17.60
N ALA A 60 34.10 -10.08 -17.84
CA ALA A 60 34.14 -9.28 -19.04
C ALA A 60 35.51 -8.59 -19.18
N LYS A 61 36.17 -8.80 -20.33
CA LYS A 61 37.51 -8.25 -20.63
C LYS A 61 37.58 -6.73 -20.43
N ARG A 62 36.47 -6.03 -20.66
CA ARG A 62 36.35 -4.57 -20.48
C ARG A 62 35.12 -4.21 -19.66
N ARG A 63 35.34 -3.52 -18.54
CA ARG A 63 34.30 -2.89 -17.73
C ARG A 63 33.75 -1.65 -18.44
N VAL A 64 32.45 -1.42 -18.31
CA VAL A 64 31.70 -0.31 -18.93
C VAL A 64 31.00 0.45 -17.82
N LYS A 65 30.93 1.78 -17.92
CA LYS A 65 30.17 2.64 -16.99
C LYS A 65 28.70 2.57 -17.40
N CYS A 66 27.89 1.76 -16.70
CA CYS A 66 26.52 1.50 -17.13
C CYS A 66 25.55 2.55 -16.57
N GLY A 67 24.76 3.16 -17.45
CA GLY A 67 23.68 4.07 -17.09
C GLY A 67 22.32 3.44 -17.39
N TRP A 68 21.33 3.79 -16.57
CA TRP A 68 19.97 3.35 -16.80
C TRP A 68 19.45 3.91 -18.14
N GLY A 69 18.89 3.04 -18.98
CA GLY A 69 18.35 3.39 -20.29
C GLY A 69 19.39 3.72 -21.37
N GLU A 70 20.68 3.47 -21.12
CA GLU A 70 21.76 3.77 -22.06
C GLU A 70 22.25 2.53 -22.81
N TRP A 71 22.85 2.77 -24.00
CA TRP A 71 23.63 1.78 -24.74
C TRP A 71 24.72 1.07 -23.92
N SER A 72 25.22 1.72 -22.87
CA SER A 72 26.25 1.16 -22.01
C SER A 72 25.84 -0.19 -21.38
N LEU A 73 24.55 -0.41 -21.11
CA LEU A 73 24.02 -1.70 -20.65
C LEU A 73 24.15 -2.80 -21.71
N VAL A 74 23.73 -2.54 -22.95
CA VAL A 74 23.88 -3.49 -24.07
C VAL A 74 25.35 -3.81 -24.31
N ARG A 75 26.22 -2.80 -24.28
CA ARG A 75 27.67 -2.97 -24.44
C ARG A 75 28.28 -3.82 -23.32
N ALA A 76 27.82 -3.65 -22.08
CA ALA A 76 28.23 -4.48 -20.96
C ALA A 76 27.82 -5.94 -21.16
N THR A 77 26.57 -6.19 -21.59
CA THR A 77 26.07 -7.52 -21.91
C THR A 77 26.88 -8.18 -23.02
N LEU A 78 27.15 -7.47 -24.12
CA LEU A 78 27.96 -8.00 -25.23
C LEU A 78 29.38 -8.37 -24.80
N ASN A 79 30.02 -7.55 -23.96
CA ASN A 79 31.36 -7.85 -23.43
C ASN A 79 31.36 -9.10 -22.53
N ALA A 80 30.31 -9.27 -21.72
CA ALA A 80 30.17 -10.44 -20.85
C ALA A 80 29.85 -11.70 -21.66
N LEU A 81 28.99 -11.60 -22.67
CA LEU A 81 28.69 -12.66 -23.62
C LEU A 81 29.93 -13.12 -24.37
N GLN A 82 30.75 -12.19 -24.88
CA GLN A 82 31.98 -12.54 -25.56
C GLN A 82 32.93 -13.32 -24.63
N ALA A 83 33.10 -12.87 -23.39
CA ALA A 83 33.93 -13.58 -22.41
C ALA A 83 33.37 -14.99 -22.10
N ALA A 84 32.05 -15.14 -21.98
CA ALA A 84 31.41 -16.43 -21.74
C ALA A 84 31.58 -17.40 -22.91
N VAL A 85 31.38 -16.93 -24.16
CA VAL A 85 31.51 -17.75 -25.37
C VAL A 85 32.96 -18.23 -25.55
N ASP A 86 33.93 -17.32 -25.31
CA ASP A 86 35.36 -17.61 -25.44
C ASP A 86 35.83 -18.64 -24.39
N GLU A 87 35.45 -18.46 -23.12
CA GLU A 87 35.97 -19.26 -22.00
C GLU A 87 35.22 -20.59 -21.80
N PHE A 88 33.93 -20.63 -22.13
CA PHE A 88 33.06 -21.76 -21.81
C PHE A 88 32.53 -22.45 -23.08
N PRO A 89 33.36 -23.24 -23.79
CA PRO A 89 32.94 -23.93 -25.02
C PRO A 89 31.82 -24.94 -24.78
N ARG A 90 31.69 -25.46 -23.54
CA ARG A 90 30.63 -26.40 -23.15
C ARG A 90 29.30 -25.74 -22.80
N ALA A 91 29.22 -24.42 -22.71
CA ALA A 91 27.98 -23.72 -22.41
C ALA A 91 27.01 -23.82 -23.60
N THR A 92 25.83 -24.39 -23.35
CA THR A 92 24.75 -24.57 -24.34
C THR A 92 23.73 -23.43 -24.33
N HIS A 93 23.52 -22.82 -23.16
CA HIS A 93 22.53 -21.79 -22.91
C HIS A 93 23.18 -20.62 -22.16
N PHE A 94 22.74 -19.41 -22.45
CA PHE A 94 23.23 -18.16 -21.89
C PHE A 94 22.07 -17.46 -21.21
N TYR A 95 22.17 -17.23 -19.91
CA TYR A 95 21.06 -16.75 -19.10
C TYR A 95 21.40 -15.39 -18.51
N MET A 96 20.62 -14.36 -18.86
CA MET A 96 20.85 -13.00 -18.39
C MET A 96 20.38 -12.80 -16.94
N LEU A 97 21.27 -12.31 -16.07
CA LEU A 97 21.01 -12.10 -14.64
C LEU A 97 21.52 -10.73 -14.14
N SER A 98 20.99 -10.36 -12.98
CA SER A 98 21.55 -9.28 -12.16
C SER A 98 21.85 -9.77 -10.75
N GLY A 99 22.54 -8.94 -9.98
CA GLY A 99 22.77 -9.20 -8.54
C GLY A 99 21.49 -9.26 -7.69
N ASP A 100 20.37 -8.76 -8.21
CA ASP A 100 19.06 -8.79 -7.52
C ASP A 100 18.20 -10.02 -7.91
N CYS A 101 18.72 -10.92 -8.75
CA CYS A 101 18.03 -12.14 -9.19
C CYS A 101 18.40 -13.35 -8.32
N MET A 102 17.44 -14.21 -8.00
CA MET A 102 17.69 -15.48 -7.32
C MET A 102 16.98 -16.62 -8.05
N ALA A 103 17.59 -17.81 -8.06
CA ALA A 103 16.96 -19.00 -8.58
C ALA A 103 15.79 -19.42 -7.66
N ILE A 104 14.69 -19.82 -8.27
CA ILE A 104 13.47 -20.31 -7.58
C ILE A 104 13.19 -21.79 -7.88
N LYS A 105 14.04 -22.42 -8.71
CA LYS A 105 14.06 -23.85 -9.02
C LYS A 105 15.44 -24.43 -8.74
N THR A 106 15.53 -25.75 -8.67
CA THR A 106 16.82 -26.44 -8.59
C THR A 106 17.59 -26.32 -9.91
N ALA A 107 18.91 -26.47 -9.85
CA ALA A 107 19.75 -26.50 -11.06
C ALA A 107 19.41 -27.70 -11.96
N GLU A 108 19.01 -28.82 -11.35
CA GLU A 108 18.51 -30.00 -12.05
C GLU A 108 17.25 -29.69 -12.85
N TYR A 109 16.24 -29.08 -12.21
CA TYR A 109 15.01 -28.68 -12.88
C TYR A 109 15.29 -27.70 -14.02
N ALA A 110 16.13 -26.69 -13.79
CA ALA A 110 16.50 -25.71 -14.81
C ALA A 110 17.13 -26.36 -16.05
N ARG A 111 18.04 -27.31 -15.87
CA ARG A 111 18.68 -28.03 -17.00
C ARG A 111 17.70 -28.95 -17.70
N ALA A 112 16.89 -29.71 -16.97
CA ALA A 112 15.87 -30.57 -17.54
C ALA A 112 14.85 -29.77 -18.36
N PHE A 113 14.41 -28.60 -17.84
CA PHE A 113 13.53 -27.69 -18.55
C PHE A 113 14.14 -27.23 -19.89
N LEU A 114 15.40 -26.79 -19.89
CA LEU A 114 16.09 -26.34 -21.10
C LEU A 114 16.40 -27.48 -22.08
N ASP A 115 16.72 -28.68 -21.59
CA ASP A 115 16.93 -29.85 -22.45
C ASP A 115 15.62 -30.30 -23.13
N GLN A 116 14.47 -30.14 -22.47
CA GLN A 116 13.15 -30.46 -23.04
C GLN A 116 12.66 -29.40 -24.04
N HIS A 117 13.17 -28.16 -23.94
CA HIS A 117 12.72 -27.04 -24.75
C HIS A 117 13.90 -26.41 -25.50
N ASP A 118 14.21 -26.94 -26.68
CA ASP A 118 15.23 -26.38 -27.57
C ASP A 118 14.74 -25.09 -28.26
N LYS A 119 14.56 -24.02 -27.46
CA LYS A 119 14.10 -22.70 -27.90
C LYS A 119 14.89 -21.57 -27.24
N ASP A 120 14.85 -20.40 -27.86
CA ASP A 120 15.30 -19.14 -27.29
C ASP A 120 14.16 -18.48 -26.50
N PHE A 121 14.37 -18.24 -25.21
CA PHE A 121 13.38 -17.61 -24.32
C PHE A 121 13.66 -16.13 -24.21
N ILE A 122 12.96 -15.34 -25.02
CA ILE A 122 13.08 -13.89 -25.05
C ILE A 122 11.71 -13.28 -25.37
N GLU A 123 11.26 -12.38 -24.50
CA GLU A 123 10.05 -11.60 -24.77
C GLU A 123 10.33 -10.66 -25.96
N SER A 124 9.58 -10.81 -27.03
CA SER A 124 9.72 -10.02 -28.27
C SER A 124 8.35 -9.75 -28.89
N PHE A 125 7.90 -8.52 -28.76
CA PHE A 125 6.69 -8.00 -29.37
C PHE A 125 7.04 -6.93 -30.39
N ASP A 126 6.21 -6.75 -31.41
CA ASP A 126 6.40 -5.68 -32.38
C ASP A 126 6.42 -4.32 -31.66
N PHE A 127 7.42 -3.50 -31.94
CA PHE A 127 7.60 -2.23 -31.24
C PHE A 127 6.44 -1.25 -31.47
N PHE A 128 5.89 -1.22 -32.68
CA PHE A 128 4.88 -0.24 -33.11
C PHE A 128 3.46 -0.75 -32.88
N GLU A 129 3.20 -2.02 -33.18
CA GLU A 129 1.86 -2.62 -33.11
C GLU A 129 1.48 -3.11 -31.71
N SER A 130 2.46 -3.41 -30.84
CA SER A 130 2.14 -3.93 -29.50
C SER A 130 1.84 -2.84 -28.46
N ASP A 131 1.02 -3.20 -27.47
CA ASP A 131 0.71 -2.41 -26.27
C ASP A 131 1.70 -2.64 -25.12
N TRP A 132 2.92 -3.11 -25.42
CA TRP A 132 3.93 -3.34 -24.38
C TRP A 132 4.33 -2.03 -23.69
N ILE A 133 4.52 -0.95 -24.46
CA ILE A 133 4.69 0.40 -23.93
C ILE A 133 3.30 1.01 -23.70
N LYS A 134 2.81 0.97 -22.46
CA LYS A 134 1.49 1.53 -22.11
C LYS A 134 1.49 3.05 -21.92
N THR A 135 2.63 3.61 -21.49
CA THR A 135 2.73 5.04 -21.13
C THR A 135 4.12 5.59 -21.45
N GLY A 136 4.19 6.84 -21.90
CA GLY A 136 5.43 7.57 -22.15
C GLY A 136 5.84 7.60 -23.63
N MET A 137 7.10 7.95 -23.89
CA MET A 137 7.67 7.99 -25.25
C MET A 137 7.70 6.58 -25.85
N LYS A 138 7.02 6.38 -26.99
CA LYS A 138 7.06 5.14 -27.78
C LYS A 138 8.01 5.31 -28.96
N ASP A 139 7.53 5.82 -30.09
CA ASP A 139 8.31 5.99 -31.33
C ASP A 139 9.51 6.92 -31.15
N ASP A 140 9.34 7.94 -30.30
CA ASP A 140 10.37 8.89 -29.88
C ASP A 140 11.65 8.22 -29.34
N ARG A 141 11.55 7.00 -28.78
CA ARG A 141 12.72 6.22 -28.34
C ARG A 141 13.66 5.88 -29.49
N LEU A 142 13.07 5.64 -30.67
CA LEU A 142 13.75 5.18 -31.87
C LEU A 142 14.09 6.33 -32.81
N ILE A 143 13.15 7.23 -33.09
CA ILE A 143 13.32 8.26 -34.14
C ILE A 143 14.23 9.42 -33.70
N TYR A 144 14.33 9.70 -32.39
CA TYR A 144 15.23 10.71 -31.85
C TYR A 144 16.50 10.09 -31.26
N ARG A 145 17.56 10.89 -31.19
CA ARG A 145 18.87 10.47 -30.68
C ARG A 145 19.01 10.90 -29.22
N HIS A 146 19.18 9.92 -28.34
CA HIS A 146 19.24 10.11 -26.90
C HIS A 146 20.68 10.05 -26.40
N TYR A 147 21.39 11.18 -26.47
CA TYR A 147 22.81 11.28 -26.11
C TYR A 147 23.07 11.43 -24.61
N PHE A 148 22.09 11.99 -23.89
CA PHE A 148 22.19 12.30 -22.47
C PHE A 148 21.42 11.25 -21.66
N ASN A 149 21.78 11.06 -20.40
CA ASN A 149 21.07 10.14 -19.52
C ASN A 149 19.90 10.85 -18.83
N GLU A 150 18.70 10.30 -18.92
CA GLU A 150 17.48 10.87 -18.32
C GLU A 150 17.59 11.05 -16.80
N ARG A 151 18.21 10.09 -16.09
CA ARG A 151 18.31 10.10 -14.62
C ARG A 151 19.40 11.02 -14.08
N THR A 152 20.52 11.16 -14.78
CA THR A 152 21.66 11.98 -14.29
C THR A 152 21.72 13.36 -14.91
N GLN A 153 21.21 13.54 -16.12
CA GLN A 153 21.27 14.79 -16.89
C GLN A 153 19.90 15.16 -17.47
N LYS A 154 18.88 15.12 -16.60
CA LYS A 154 17.47 15.31 -16.96
C LYS A 154 17.22 16.55 -17.83
N GLN A 155 17.77 17.70 -17.46
CA GLN A 155 17.58 18.95 -18.20
C GLN A 155 18.12 18.88 -19.63
N LEU A 156 19.33 18.35 -19.81
CA LEU A 156 19.95 18.20 -21.13
C LEU A 156 19.23 17.16 -21.99
N PHE A 157 18.76 16.07 -21.36
CA PHE A 157 17.96 15.05 -22.03
C PHE A 157 16.71 15.66 -22.67
N TYR A 158 15.87 16.33 -21.87
CA TYR A 158 14.63 16.93 -22.38
C TYR A 158 14.91 18.12 -23.31
N ALA A 159 15.92 18.96 -23.05
CA ALA A 159 16.29 20.05 -23.96
C ALA A 159 16.74 19.53 -25.34
N SER A 160 17.54 18.46 -25.38
CA SER A 160 17.97 17.83 -26.63
C SER A 160 16.82 17.14 -27.36
N TYR A 161 15.89 16.53 -26.63
CA TYR A 161 14.68 15.93 -27.20
C TYR A 161 13.76 17.00 -27.82
N GLU A 162 13.43 18.07 -27.08
CA GLU A 162 12.58 19.15 -27.57
C GLU A 162 13.21 19.91 -28.75
N LEU A 163 14.53 20.08 -28.75
CA LEU A 163 15.24 20.68 -29.87
C LEU A 163 15.15 19.82 -31.14
N GLN A 164 15.36 18.50 -31.02
CA GLN A 164 15.22 17.58 -32.14
C GLN A 164 13.79 17.58 -32.68
N LYS A 165 12.79 17.61 -31.79
CA LYS A 165 11.37 17.69 -32.16
C LYS A 165 11.02 18.98 -32.87
N LYS A 166 11.47 20.13 -32.35
CA LYS A 166 11.24 21.46 -32.95
C LYS A 166 11.88 21.59 -34.35
N LEU A 167 13.02 20.95 -34.54
CA LEU A 167 13.77 20.97 -35.82
C LEU A 167 13.45 19.77 -36.73
N ASN A 168 12.53 18.89 -36.34
CA ASN A 168 12.19 17.65 -37.04
C ASN A 168 13.42 16.78 -37.41
N LEU A 169 14.40 16.68 -36.51
CA LEU A 169 15.65 15.93 -36.70
C LEU A 169 15.47 14.44 -36.40
N THR A 170 14.54 13.79 -37.10
CA THR A 170 14.26 12.36 -36.96
C THR A 170 15.36 11.50 -37.62
N ARG A 171 15.25 10.18 -37.48
CA ARG A 171 16.07 9.21 -38.20
C ARG A 171 15.23 8.00 -38.54
N ASP A 172 15.59 7.35 -39.64
CA ASP A 172 14.95 6.10 -40.04
C ASP A 172 15.54 4.92 -39.27
N VAL A 173 14.68 3.94 -39.02
CA VAL A 173 15.08 2.60 -38.60
C VAL A 173 15.74 1.91 -39.82
N PRO A 174 16.77 1.06 -39.64
CA PRO A 174 17.29 0.25 -40.74
C PRO A 174 16.17 -0.53 -41.44
N ASN A 175 15.99 -0.30 -42.75
CA ASN A 175 14.81 -0.74 -43.52
C ASN A 175 14.57 -2.27 -43.53
N ASP A 176 15.60 -3.06 -43.25
CA ASP A 176 15.57 -4.52 -43.26
C ASP A 176 15.37 -5.13 -41.85
N ILE A 177 15.10 -4.29 -40.84
CA ILE A 177 14.96 -4.71 -39.45
C ILE A 177 13.62 -4.25 -38.89
N GLN A 178 12.81 -5.22 -38.48
CA GLN A 178 11.62 -4.97 -37.69
C GLN A 178 11.99 -4.88 -36.21
N VAL A 179 11.82 -3.70 -35.62
CA VAL A 179 12.18 -3.47 -34.21
C VAL A 179 11.20 -4.20 -33.30
N GLN A 180 11.75 -4.93 -32.34
CA GLN A 180 11.00 -5.64 -31.31
C GLN A 180 11.29 -5.03 -29.94
N ILE A 181 10.37 -5.23 -29.00
CA ILE A 181 10.49 -4.82 -27.60
C ILE A 181 10.11 -5.95 -26.65
N GLY A 182 10.73 -5.95 -25.47
CA GLY A 182 10.38 -6.83 -24.37
C GLY A 182 11.31 -6.65 -23.18
N SER A 183 11.16 -7.50 -22.18
CA SER A 183 11.99 -7.53 -21.00
C SER A 183 13.48 -7.73 -21.31
N GLN A 184 14.34 -7.02 -20.57
CA GLN A 184 15.80 -7.19 -20.59
C GLN A 184 16.26 -8.64 -20.27
N TRP A 185 15.42 -9.44 -19.60
CA TRP A 185 15.79 -10.78 -19.12
C TRP A 185 15.43 -11.86 -20.13
N TRP A 186 16.44 -12.60 -20.60
CA TRP A 186 16.29 -13.69 -21.57
C TRP A 186 17.19 -14.88 -21.23
N CYS A 187 16.89 -16.02 -21.84
CA CYS A 187 17.77 -17.19 -21.90
C CYS A 187 17.89 -17.63 -23.36
N LEU A 188 19.09 -17.54 -23.92
CA LEU A 188 19.36 -17.80 -25.33
C LEU A 188 20.29 -19.00 -25.50
N ARG A 189 20.11 -19.75 -26.58
CA ARG A 189 20.97 -20.86 -26.97
C ARG A 189 22.30 -20.35 -27.49
N ARG A 190 23.34 -21.18 -27.41
CA ARG A 190 24.69 -20.85 -27.87
C ARG A 190 24.70 -20.34 -29.31
N ARG A 191 24.03 -21.06 -30.22
CA ARG A 191 23.97 -20.71 -31.64
C ARG A 191 23.41 -19.30 -31.86
N THR A 192 22.40 -18.93 -31.09
CA THR A 192 21.74 -17.63 -31.15
C THR A 192 22.67 -16.53 -30.65
N VAL A 193 23.35 -16.75 -29.53
CA VAL A 193 24.37 -15.82 -29.01
C VAL A 193 25.51 -15.62 -30.01
N GLU A 194 26.04 -16.70 -30.60
CA GLU A 194 27.12 -16.62 -31.58
C GLU A 194 26.67 -15.90 -32.86
N ALA A 195 25.44 -16.12 -33.32
CA ALA A 195 24.84 -15.41 -34.44
C ALA A 195 24.69 -13.91 -34.14
N VAL A 196 24.19 -13.55 -32.96
CA VAL A 196 24.08 -12.15 -32.50
C VAL A 196 25.46 -11.49 -32.47
N LEU A 197 26.45 -12.13 -31.83
CA LEU A 197 27.82 -11.61 -31.77
C LEU A 197 28.42 -11.44 -33.18
N SER A 198 28.20 -12.39 -34.08
CA SER A 198 28.64 -12.30 -35.49
C SER A 198 27.98 -11.13 -36.22
N MET A 199 26.67 -10.93 -36.04
CA MET A 199 25.94 -9.81 -36.62
C MET A 199 26.47 -8.46 -36.10
N THR A 200 26.76 -8.33 -34.79
CA THR A 200 27.30 -7.08 -34.23
C THR A 200 28.64 -6.66 -34.85
N ARG A 201 29.43 -7.60 -35.37
CA ARG A 201 30.70 -7.34 -36.06
C ARG A 201 30.49 -6.90 -37.51
N LYS A 202 29.46 -7.44 -38.18
CA LYS A 202 29.15 -7.18 -39.59
C LYS A 202 28.30 -5.91 -39.78
N ARG A 203 27.23 -5.74 -38.99
CA ARG A 203 26.21 -4.69 -39.13
C ARG A 203 26.50 -3.49 -38.22
N ARG A 204 27.49 -2.68 -38.61
CA ARG A 204 27.87 -1.47 -37.86
C ARG A 204 26.79 -0.39 -37.86
N ASP A 205 25.95 -0.35 -38.89
CA ASP A 205 24.76 0.48 -39.02
C ASP A 205 23.77 0.23 -37.87
N VAL A 206 23.47 -1.04 -37.58
CA VAL A 206 22.57 -1.46 -36.49
C VAL A 206 23.15 -1.07 -35.13
N MET A 207 24.45 -1.30 -34.94
CA MET A 207 25.15 -0.90 -33.72
C MET A 207 25.11 0.62 -33.51
N ARG A 208 25.28 1.41 -34.58
CA ARG A 208 25.17 2.88 -34.53
C ARG A 208 23.74 3.31 -34.20
N PHE A 209 22.74 2.63 -34.77
CA PHE A 209 21.34 2.88 -34.49
C PHE A 209 21.03 2.69 -32.99
N PHE A 210 21.28 1.51 -32.43
CA PHE A 210 20.96 1.25 -31.02
C PHE A 210 21.84 2.03 -30.04
N SER A 211 23.03 2.50 -30.47
CA SER A 211 23.93 3.29 -29.60
C SER A 211 23.36 4.63 -29.11
N THR A 212 22.32 5.14 -29.78
CA THR A 212 21.65 6.42 -29.46
C THR A 212 20.15 6.24 -29.23
N THR A 213 19.70 5.00 -29.07
CA THR A 213 18.30 4.65 -28.75
C THR A 213 18.10 4.70 -27.24
N TRP A 214 16.93 5.15 -26.78
CA TRP A 214 16.60 5.15 -25.35
C TRP A 214 16.08 3.78 -24.90
N ILE A 215 16.61 3.26 -23.79
CA ILE A 215 16.34 1.92 -23.25
C ILE A 215 16.59 0.81 -24.30
N PRO A 216 17.81 0.76 -24.89
CA PRO A 216 18.12 -0.23 -25.91
C PRO A 216 18.27 -1.65 -25.35
N ASP A 217 18.38 -1.80 -24.03
CA ASP A 217 18.45 -3.10 -23.34
C ASP A 217 17.12 -3.89 -23.39
N GLU A 218 16.02 -3.24 -23.70
CA GLU A 218 14.69 -3.83 -23.90
C GLU A 218 14.30 -3.98 -25.39
N THR A 219 15.16 -3.54 -26.33
CA THR A 219 14.87 -3.61 -27.77
C THR A 219 15.96 -4.28 -28.60
N PHE A 220 17.24 -4.13 -28.23
CA PHE A 220 18.37 -4.61 -29.03
C PHE A 220 18.36 -6.13 -29.21
N PHE A 221 18.37 -6.90 -28.12
CA PHE A 221 18.43 -8.36 -28.21
C PHE A 221 17.15 -8.94 -28.80
N GLN A 222 16.00 -8.35 -28.46
CA GLN A 222 14.68 -8.73 -28.95
C GLN A 222 14.63 -8.61 -30.48
N THR A 223 15.10 -7.46 -30.98
CA THR A 223 15.16 -7.18 -32.42
C THR A 223 16.12 -8.13 -33.13
N LEU A 224 17.34 -8.29 -32.61
CA LEU A 224 18.36 -9.12 -33.27
C LEU A 224 17.98 -10.60 -33.25
N VAL A 225 17.44 -11.12 -32.15
CA VAL A 225 17.04 -12.53 -32.07
C VAL A 225 15.87 -12.80 -33.03
N ARG A 226 14.83 -11.96 -33.06
CA ARG A 226 13.71 -12.13 -33.98
C ARG A 226 14.11 -11.97 -35.46
N HIS A 227 15.15 -11.19 -35.74
CA HIS A 227 15.70 -11.03 -37.10
C HIS A 227 16.57 -12.23 -37.54
N LEU A 228 17.25 -12.90 -36.61
CA LEU A 228 18.22 -13.96 -36.92
C LEU A 228 17.65 -15.38 -36.78
N ILE A 229 16.66 -15.58 -35.91
CA ILE A 229 16.17 -16.89 -35.50
C ILE A 229 14.72 -17.09 -35.97
N PRO A 230 14.38 -18.25 -36.54
CA PRO A 230 13.01 -18.58 -36.92
C PRO A 230 12.03 -18.51 -35.74
N GLU A 231 10.82 -18.03 -35.99
CA GLU A 231 9.80 -17.80 -34.96
C GLU A 231 9.42 -19.06 -34.16
N ASN A 232 9.38 -20.23 -34.80
CA ASN A 232 9.06 -21.50 -34.14
C ASN A 232 10.13 -21.95 -33.11
N GLU A 233 11.32 -21.36 -33.16
CA GLU A 233 12.39 -21.61 -32.22
C GLU A 233 12.49 -20.54 -31.12
N ILE A 234 11.59 -19.55 -31.12
CA ILE A 234 11.52 -18.51 -30.11
C ILE A 234 10.29 -18.76 -29.25
N GLU A 235 10.48 -18.75 -27.94
CA GLU A 235 9.40 -18.71 -26.97
C GLU A 235 9.30 -17.27 -26.45
N CYS A 236 8.17 -16.60 -26.72
CA CYS A 236 7.96 -15.19 -26.38
C CYS A 236 7.63 -15.01 -24.89
N ARG A 237 8.59 -15.34 -24.02
CA ARG A 237 8.53 -15.17 -22.57
C ARG A 237 9.93 -15.07 -21.98
N THR A 238 10.01 -14.55 -20.76
CA THR A 238 11.22 -14.67 -19.95
C THR A 238 11.15 -15.93 -19.08
N LEU A 239 12.31 -16.40 -18.62
CA LEU A 239 12.41 -17.42 -17.55
C LEU A 239 12.64 -16.80 -16.16
N THR A 240 12.63 -15.46 -16.06
CA THR A 240 12.78 -14.71 -14.82
C THR A 240 11.45 -14.08 -14.43
N PHE A 241 10.86 -14.55 -13.34
CA PHE A 241 9.62 -14.01 -12.78
C PHE A 241 9.82 -12.58 -12.29
N LEU A 242 8.98 -11.70 -12.82
CA LEU A 242 8.96 -10.27 -12.53
C LEU A 242 7.51 -9.86 -12.30
N MET A 243 7.32 -8.98 -11.34
CA MET A 243 6.07 -8.25 -11.13
C MET A 243 6.36 -6.76 -11.13
N PHE A 244 5.41 -6.00 -11.67
CA PHE A 244 5.44 -4.56 -11.68
C PHE A 244 4.20 -4.05 -10.94
N SER A 245 4.35 -2.97 -10.20
CA SER A 245 3.21 -2.21 -9.70
C SER A 245 2.49 -1.51 -10.86
N ASP A 246 1.30 -1.00 -10.61
CA ASP A 246 0.55 -0.26 -11.63
C ASP A 246 1.25 1.04 -12.08
N TYR A 247 2.24 1.51 -11.32
CA TYR A 247 3.11 2.63 -11.68
C TYR A 247 4.33 2.21 -12.52
N GLY A 248 4.39 0.95 -12.96
CA GLY A 248 5.52 0.41 -13.74
C GLY A 248 6.80 0.21 -12.93
N MET A 249 6.72 0.18 -11.60
CA MET A 249 7.88 -0.03 -10.73
C MET A 249 8.02 -1.52 -10.38
N PRO A 250 9.22 -2.12 -10.48
CA PRO A 250 9.42 -3.52 -10.09
C PRO A 250 9.06 -3.77 -8.62
N VAL A 251 8.27 -4.81 -8.38
CA VAL A 251 7.93 -5.30 -7.03
C VAL A 251 9.15 -5.99 -6.41
N THR A 252 9.34 -5.79 -5.11
CA THR A 252 10.42 -6.41 -4.33
C THR A 252 9.86 -7.55 -3.47
N PHE A 253 10.53 -8.70 -3.48
CA PHE A 253 10.16 -9.89 -2.72
C PHE A 253 10.88 -9.97 -1.36
N TYR A 254 10.18 -10.43 -0.33
CA TYR A 254 10.63 -10.53 1.07
C TYR A 254 10.50 -11.97 1.60
N ASN A 255 10.84 -12.19 2.88
CA ASN A 255 10.95 -13.52 3.49
C ASN A 255 9.70 -14.39 3.37
N ASP A 256 8.52 -13.76 3.39
CA ASP A 256 7.19 -14.38 3.31
C ASP A 256 6.81 -14.85 1.89
N HIS A 257 7.56 -14.48 0.85
CA HIS A 257 7.24 -14.82 -0.53
C HIS A 257 7.84 -16.15 -1.03
N TYR A 258 8.41 -17.00 -0.17
CA TYR A 258 9.06 -18.24 -0.61
C TYR A 258 8.11 -19.16 -1.39
N ASP A 259 6.95 -19.52 -0.82
CA ASP A 259 6.03 -20.47 -1.44
C ASP A 259 5.40 -19.91 -2.71
N LEU A 260 5.09 -18.61 -2.70
CA LEU A 260 4.64 -17.86 -3.88
C LEU A 260 5.63 -18.05 -5.04
N LEU A 261 6.92 -17.82 -4.79
CA LEU A 261 7.97 -17.90 -5.79
C LEU A 261 8.15 -19.33 -6.32
N LEU A 262 8.12 -20.34 -5.44
CA LEU A 262 8.23 -21.74 -5.85
C LEU A 262 7.05 -22.22 -6.69
N GLY A 263 5.87 -21.63 -6.51
CA GLY A 263 4.67 -21.93 -7.30
C GLY A 263 4.66 -21.33 -8.71
N GLN A 264 5.62 -20.47 -9.06
CA GLN A 264 5.66 -19.85 -10.40
C GLN A 264 6.35 -20.75 -11.43
N ASP A 265 5.89 -20.68 -12.68
CA ASP A 265 6.47 -21.37 -13.83
C ASP A 265 7.72 -20.64 -14.36
N PHE A 266 8.69 -20.32 -13.50
CA PHE A 266 9.90 -19.58 -13.89
C PHE A 266 11.12 -20.19 -13.21
N LEU A 267 12.32 -19.98 -13.75
CA LEU A 267 13.56 -20.51 -13.19
C LEU A 267 14.18 -19.56 -12.15
N PHE A 268 14.05 -18.26 -12.38
CA PHE A 268 14.55 -17.20 -11.50
C PHE A 268 13.43 -16.23 -11.12
N ALA A 269 13.66 -15.42 -10.08
CA ALA A 269 12.79 -14.30 -9.73
C ALA A 269 13.60 -13.02 -9.49
N ARG A 270 12.95 -11.89 -9.76
CA ARG A 270 13.48 -10.53 -9.54
C ARG A 270 12.34 -9.58 -9.17
N LYS A 271 12.48 -8.71 -8.15
CA LYS A 271 13.70 -8.36 -7.40
C LYS A 271 13.64 -8.88 -5.97
N ILE A 272 14.66 -9.60 -5.52
CA ILE A 272 14.72 -10.03 -4.11
C ILE A 272 15.29 -8.90 -3.25
N SER A 273 14.66 -8.60 -2.11
CA SER A 273 15.13 -7.56 -1.19
C SER A 273 16.54 -7.88 -0.67
N PRO A 274 17.44 -6.88 -0.55
CA PRO A 274 18.71 -7.02 0.16
C PRO A 274 18.53 -7.64 1.56
N ASP A 275 17.48 -7.25 2.26
CA ASP A 275 17.20 -7.59 3.67
C ASP A 275 16.46 -8.93 3.84
N ALA A 276 16.02 -9.56 2.75
CA ALA A 276 15.36 -10.87 2.78
C ALA A 276 16.36 -12.02 2.98
N LYS A 277 17.10 -11.99 4.10
CA LYS A 277 18.19 -12.93 4.42
C LYS A 277 17.72 -14.38 4.48
N GLU A 278 16.53 -14.61 5.05
CA GLU A 278 15.96 -15.95 5.16
C GLU A 278 15.58 -16.49 3.79
N LEU A 279 14.85 -15.70 2.99
CA LEU A 279 14.49 -16.08 1.62
C LEU A 279 15.73 -16.42 0.80
N LYS A 280 16.75 -15.55 0.83
CA LYS A 280 18.00 -15.76 0.09
C LYS A 280 18.70 -17.04 0.50
N THR A 281 18.71 -17.35 1.80
CA THR A 281 19.32 -18.57 2.33
C THR A 281 18.55 -19.81 1.88
N ARG A 282 17.21 -19.80 1.98
CA ARG A 282 16.35 -20.91 1.55
C ARG A 282 16.47 -21.18 0.05
N LEU A 283 16.41 -20.14 -0.79
CA LEU A 283 16.59 -20.26 -2.25
C LEU A 283 18.01 -20.70 -2.63
N GLY A 284 19.02 -20.22 -1.89
CA GLY A 284 20.41 -20.64 -2.10
C GLY A 284 20.61 -22.14 -1.84
N ARG A 285 20.00 -22.69 -0.79
CA ARG A 285 20.00 -24.14 -0.50
C ARG A 285 19.19 -24.92 -1.55
N LEU A 286 18.05 -24.39 -1.95
CA LEU A 286 17.17 -25.01 -2.95
C LEU A 286 17.90 -25.22 -4.29
N TYR A 287 18.67 -24.25 -4.78
CA TYR A 287 19.30 -24.37 -6.11
C TYR A 287 20.20 -25.61 -6.22
N ALA A 288 20.89 -25.99 -5.15
CA ALA A 288 21.78 -27.15 -5.10
C ALA A 288 21.07 -28.46 -4.73
N ALA A 289 19.79 -28.42 -4.35
CA ALA A 289 19.00 -29.60 -4.03
C ALA A 289 18.73 -30.44 -5.30
N ARG A 290 18.46 -31.73 -5.09
CA ARG A 290 18.09 -32.71 -6.12
C ARG A 290 16.76 -33.35 -5.79
N ASP A 291 16.11 -33.92 -6.79
CA ASP A 291 14.87 -34.69 -6.63
C ASP A 291 13.74 -33.89 -5.95
N VAL A 292 13.68 -32.58 -6.23
CA VAL A 292 12.65 -31.68 -5.69
C VAL A 292 11.49 -31.58 -6.68
N GLU A 293 10.30 -31.96 -6.24
CA GLU A 293 9.07 -31.76 -6.99
C GLU A 293 8.51 -30.35 -6.78
N PHE A 294 8.17 -29.67 -7.88
CA PHE A 294 7.56 -28.33 -7.84
C PHE A 294 6.10 -28.39 -8.27
N LYS A 295 5.19 -27.91 -7.41
CA LYS A 295 3.78 -27.70 -7.74
C LYS A 295 3.61 -26.31 -8.37
N ILE A 296 3.42 -26.26 -9.68
CA ILE A 296 3.29 -25.01 -10.43
C ILE A 296 1.83 -24.58 -10.45
N SER A 297 1.51 -23.45 -9.82
CA SER A 297 0.18 -22.80 -9.89
C SER A 297 0.18 -21.58 -10.81
N ASN A 298 1.32 -20.88 -10.92
CA ASN A 298 1.50 -19.67 -11.73
C ASN A 298 0.53 -18.52 -11.37
N GLU A 299 0.03 -18.49 -10.13
CA GLU A 299 -1.00 -17.54 -9.67
C GLU A 299 -0.44 -16.19 -9.22
N GLY A 300 0.88 -16.02 -9.18
CA GLY A 300 1.49 -14.93 -8.41
C GLY A 300 1.11 -13.54 -8.90
N ARG A 301 1.00 -13.36 -10.21
CA ARG A 301 0.56 -12.09 -10.82
C ARG A 301 -0.92 -11.80 -10.52
N ASN A 302 -1.77 -12.81 -10.57
CA ASN A 302 -3.21 -12.67 -10.33
C ASN A 302 -3.51 -12.35 -8.87
N LEU A 303 -2.84 -13.06 -7.95
CA LEU A 303 -2.94 -12.80 -6.52
C LEU A 303 -2.45 -11.39 -6.17
N TYR A 304 -1.31 -10.97 -6.72
CA TYR A 304 -0.78 -9.62 -6.51
C TYR A 304 -1.76 -8.54 -6.99
N LYS A 305 -2.33 -8.72 -8.19
CA LYS A 305 -3.34 -7.80 -8.75
C LYS A 305 -4.56 -7.71 -7.84
N PHE A 306 -5.12 -8.87 -7.45
CA PHE A 306 -6.28 -8.94 -6.56
C PHE A 306 -6.02 -8.24 -5.22
N LEU A 307 -4.91 -8.55 -4.55
CA LEU A 307 -4.58 -7.95 -3.25
C LEU A 307 -4.34 -6.44 -3.36
N SER A 308 -3.68 -6.00 -4.43
CA SER A 308 -3.42 -4.58 -4.67
C SER A 308 -4.70 -3.80 -4.94
N GLU A 309 -5.64 -4.36 -5.71
CA GLU A 309 -6.95 -3.77 -5.98
C GLU A 309 -7.80 -3.68 -4.71
N ARG A 310 -7.90 -4.77 -3.94
CA ARG A 310 -8.59 -4.80 -2.64
C ARG A 310 -7.98 -3.80 -1.64
N GLY A 311 -6.65 -3.67 -1.65
CA GLY A 311 -5.93 -2.69 -0.86
C GLY A 311 -6.28 -1.24 -1.20
N ARG A 312 -6.67 -0.94 -2.44
CA ARG A 312 -7.10 0.40 -2.88
C ARG A 312 -8.53 0.73 -2.50
N THR A 313 -9.43 -0.24 -2.62
CA THR A 313 -10.86 -0.06 -2.27
C THR A 313 -11.12 -0.15 -0.76
N GLY A 314 -10.06 -0.17 0.06
CA GLY A 314 -10.16 -0.24 1.52
C GLY A 314 -10.52 -1.62 2.07
N GLN A 315 -10.69 -2.62 1.20
CA GLN A 315 -11.02 -3.99 1.57
C GLN A 315 -9.75 -4.80 1.85
N ARG A 316 -9.00 -4.37 2.87
CA ARG A 316 -7.73 -4.99 3.24
C ARG A 316 -7.94 -6.18 4.17
N PHE A 317 -6.90 -7.01 4.26
CA PHE A 317 -6.83 -8.15 5.18
C PHE A 317 -6.98 -7.74 6.66
N ALA A 318 -6.68 -6.49 7.01
CA ALA A 318 -6.86 -5.92 8.34
C ALA A 318 -7.24 -4.43 8.26
N SER A 319 -8.04 -3.96 9.23
CA SER A 319 -8.32 -2.53 9.43
C SER A 319 -7.06 -1.76 9.78
N ARG A 320 -6.98 -0.48 9.41
CA ARG A 320 -5.87 0.38 9.82
C ARG A 320 -5.86 0.51 11.35
N PHE A 321 -4.68 0.61 11.97
CA PHE A 321 -4.60 0.75 13.43
C PHE A 321 -5.36 1.98 13.95
N TRP A 322 -5.47 3.04 13.14
CA TRP A 322 -6.25 4.24 13.45
C TRP A 322 -7.75 4.12 13.09
N GLU A 323 -8.14 3.17 12.24
CA GLU A 323 -9.56 2.87 11.99
C GLU A 323 -10.18 2.14 13.19
N THR A 324 -9.40 1.32 13.89
CA THR A 324 -9.82 0.68 15.16
C THR A 324 -10.26 1.73 16.18
N GLU A 325 -9.66 2.91 16.20
CA GLU A 325 -9.97 4.03 17.12
C GLU A 325 -11.15 4.90 16.69
N SER A 326 -11.72 4.65 15.51
CA SER A 326 -12.75 5.50 14.90
C SER A 326 -14.17 4.96 15.02
N SER A 327 -14.36 3.79 15.66
CA SER A 327 -15.67 3.19 15.88
C SER A 327 -15.81 2.62 17.29
N LEU A 328 -17.02 2.63 17.83
CA LEU A 328 -17.33 2.05 19.14
C LEU A 328 -17.44 0.53 19.05
N GLY A 329 -17.81 -0.01 17.88
CA GLY A 329 -17.99 -1.43 17.62
C GLY A 329 -19.47 -1.82 17.50
N ARG A 330 -19.77 -2.86 16.70
CA ARG A 330 -21.16 -3.30 16.43
C ARG A 330 -21.87 -3.90 17.64
N GLU A 331 -21.11 -4.51 18.55
CA GLU A 331 -21.66 -5.18 19.73
C GLU A 331 -22.03 -4.20 20.85
N ARG A 332 -21.70 -2.91 20.72
CA ARG A 332 -21.91 -1.91 21.76
C ARG A 332 -23.18 -1.11 21.59
N GLU A 333 -23.81 -0.82 22.71
CA GLU A 333 -24.99 0.03 22.82
C GLU A 333 -24.68 1.32 23.60
N LEU A 334 -24.80 2.46 22.92
CA LEU A 334 -24.63 3.78 23.51
C LEU A 334 -25.99 4.46 23.67
N LEU A 335 -26.36 4.75 24.91
CA LEU A 335 -27.58 5.48 25.24
C LEU A 335 -27.22 6.94 25.51
N ILE A 336 -27.87 7.87 24.81
CA ILE A 336 -27.67 9.30 24.95
C ILE A 336 -28.91 9.90 25.65
N LEU A 337 -28.70 10.54 26.79
CA LEU A 337 -29.72 11.32 27.48
C LEU A 337 -29.46 12.81 27.25
N THR A 338 -30.43 13.56 26.74
CA THR A 338 -30.24 14.99 26.49
C THR A 338 -31.31 15.85 27.16
N CYS A 339 -30.87 16.92 27.85
CA CYS A 339 -31.74 17.86 28.56
C CYS A 339 -31.00 19.18 28.77
N LYS A 340 -31.68 20.32 28.59
CA LYS A 340 -31.12 21.64 28.87
C LYS A 340 -31.04 21.92 30.39
N LYS A 341 -32.02 21.44 31.17
CA LYS A 341 -31.95 21.47 32.64
C LYS A 341 -31.05 20.34 33.14
N TRP A 342 -29.74 20.60 33.24
CA TRP A 342 -28.75 19.55 33.57
C TRP A 342 -29.05 18.80 34.86
N HIS A 343 -29.57 19.47 35.88
CA HIS A 343 -29.94 18.82 37.14
C HIS A 343 -31.09 17.81 36.98
N VAL A 344 -32.05 18.02 36.06
CA VAL A 344 -33.14 17.08 35.76
C VAL A 344 -32.57 15.80 35.16
N ALA A 345 -31.70 15.93 34.16
CA ALA A 345 -31.03 14.76 33.57
C ALA A 345 -30.16 14.02 34.59
N LYS A 346 -29.41 14.73 35.44
CA LYS A 346 -28.59 14.10 36.49
C LYS A 346 -29.45 13.32 37.50
N ARG A 347 -30.58 13.88 37.96
CA ARG A 347 -31.52 13.17 38.86
C ARG A 347 -32.10 11.92 38.20
N MET A 348 -32.52 12.02 36.93
CA MET A 348 -33.01 10.87 36.18
C MET A 348 -31.93 9.81 36.01
N LEU A 349 -30.71 10.23 35.65
CA LEU A 349 -29.57 9.35 35.42
C LEU A 349 -29.16 8.61 36.70
N GLU A 350 -29.17 9.29 37.85
CA GLU A 350 -28.90 8.67 39.15
C GLU A 350 -29.92 7.57 39.47
N GLN A 351 -31.20 7.81 39.19
CA GLN A 351 -32.24 6.80 39.40
C GLN A 351 -32.09 5.63 38.43
N ILE A 352 -31.82 5.89 37.15
CA ILE A 352 -31.54 4.85 36.16
C ILE A 352 -30.35 3.99 36.59
N ARG A 353 -29.28 4.61 37.09
CA ARG A 353 -28.09 3.91 37.58
C ARG A 353 -28.41 2.97 38.75
N LYS A 354 -29.27 3.41 39.68
CA LYS A 354 -29.71 2.57 40.82
C LYS A 354 -30.53 1.35 40.37
N LEU A 355 -31.38 1.51 39.35
CA LEU A 355 -32.32 0.48 38.92
C LEU A 355 -31.75 -0.50 37.88
N THR A 356 -30.85 -0.04 37.02
CA THR A 356 -30.36 -0.82 35.86
C THR A 356 -28.91 -1.26 35.98
N ASN A 357 -28.16 -0.74 36.97
CA ASN A 357 -26.72 -0.93 37.13
C ASN A 357 -25.90 -0.61 35.86
N THR A 358 -26.46 0.17 34.92
CA THR A 358 -25.78 0.55 33.69
C THR A 358 -24.81 1.70 33.98
N PRO A 359 -23.55 1.61 33.56
CA PRO A 359 -22.61 2.72 33.69
C PRO A 359 -23.14 3.99 33.03
N ALA A 360 -23.09 5.09 33.76
CA ALA A 360 -23.73 6.34 33.38
C ALA A 360 -22.82 7.51 33.68
N ILE A 361 -22.60 8.38 32.69
CA ILE A 361 -21.67 9.51 32.77
C ILE A 361 -22.39 10.82 32.47
N GLU A 362 -22.33 11.73 33.43
CA GLU A 362 -22.94 13.05 33.34
C GLU A 362 -22.12 13.99 32.45
N TYR A 363 -22.80 14.62 31.48
CA TYR A 363 -22.32 15.73 30.65
C TYR A 363 -20.86 15.60 30.19
N LEU A 364 -20.49 14.42 29.69
CA LEU A 364 -19.11 13.99 29.37
C LEU A 364 -18.30 15.03 28.57
N PHE A 365 -18.94 15.70 27.62
CA PHE A 365 -18.33 16.66 26.71
C PHE A 365 -18.56 18.14 27.08
N HIS A 366 -19.29 18.41 28.16
CA HIS A 366 -19.72 19.76 28.54
C HIS A 366 -19.23 20.19 29.92
N GLU A 367 -19.04 19.25 30.85
CA GLU A 367 -18.61 19.54 32.22
C GLU A 367 -17.18 19.04 32.46
N GLU A 368 -16.25 19.96 32.73
CA GLU A 368 -14.84 19.59 32.93
C GLU A 368 -14.64 18.80 34.24
N SER A 369 -15.45 19.09 35.26
CA SER A 369 -15.50 18.40 36.56
C SER A 369 -16.12 17.00 36.53
N THR A 370 -16.61 16.51 35.39
CA THR A 370 -17.14 15.14 35.28
C THR A 370 -16.10 14.12 35.78
N PRO A 371 -16.44 13.26 36.75
CA PRO A 371 -15.53 12.26 37.27
C PRO A 371 -15.27 11.19 36.20
N LEU A 372 -14.00 11.06 35.78
CA LEU A 372 -13.57 10.10 34.76
C LEU A 372 -12.33 9.34 35.21
N PRO A 373 -12.17 8.06 34.82
CA PRO A 373 -10.97 7.29 35.10
C PRO A 373 -9.75 7.86 34.36
N ASP A 374 -8.54 7.44 34.74
CA ASP A 374 -7.35 7.85 34.01
C ASP A 374 -7.26 7.14 32.65
N LEU A 375 -7.50 7.88 31.57
CA LEU A 375 -7.55 7.41 30.20
C LEU A 375 -6.39 7.99 29.36
N GLY A 376 -5.19 8.06 29.95
CA GLY A 376 -3.99 8.49 29.22
C GLY A 376 -3.98 9.97 28.86
N GLY A 377 -4.75 10.79 29.58
CA GLY A 377 -4.78 12.25 29.43
C GLY A 377 -5.75 12.80 28.39
N ILE A 378 -6.51 11.94 27.69
CA ILE A 378 -7.58 12.36 26.76
C ILE A 378 -8.77 12.95 27.53
N GLN A 379 -9.04 12.45 28.73
CA GLN A 379 -10.12 12.88 29.61
C GLN A 379 -9.89 14.25 30.27
N ARG A 380 -8.68 14.84 30.17
CA ARG A 380 -8.29 16.00 30.98
C ARG A 380 -8.99 17.31 30.64
N THR A 381 -9.31 17.57 29.37
CA THR A 381 -9.91 18.85 28.95
C THR A 381 -11.05 18.62 27.97
N LEU A 382 -12.07 19.49 27.99
CA LEU A 382 -13.23 19.37 27.09
C LEU A 382 -12.83 19.37 25.61
N ALA A 383 -11.83 20.17 25.24
CA ALA A 383 -11.30 20.21 23.87
C ALA A 383 -10.71 18.85 23.44
N LYS A 384 -9.96 18.17 24.31
CA LYS A 384 -9.41 16.83 24.02
C LYS A 384 -10.50 15.77 23.97
N ARG A 385 -11.45 15.82 24.91
CA ARG A 385 -12.60 14.90 24.93
C ARG A 385 -13.36 14.99 23.61
N THR A 386 -13.72 16.19 23.18
CA THR A 386 -14.48 16.44 21.95
C THR A 386 -13.72 16.04 20.69
N ARG A 387 -12.41 16.33 20.63
CA ARG A 387 -11.55 15.96 19.50
C ARG A 387 -11.41 14.44 19.34
N HIS A 388 -11.37 13.70 20.45
CA HIS A 388 -11.15 12.25 20.47
C HIS A 388 -12.38 11.49 20.97
N ARG A 389 -13.59 12.01 20.71
CA ARG A 389 -14.86 11.55 21.28
C ARG A 389 -15.12 10.04 21.17
N ARG A 390 -14.91 9.43 20.00
CA ARG A 390 -15.14 7.98 19.80
C ARG A 390 -14.11 7.14 20.54
N ALA A 391 -12.84 7.53 20.49
CA ALA A 391 -11.77 6.85 21.23
C ALA A 391 -12.00 6.95 22.74
N LEU A 392 -12.42 8.12 23.25
CA LEU A 392 -12.75 8.32 24.66
C LEU A 392 -13.90 7.41 25.11
N VAL A 393 -15.01 7.42 24.38
CA VAL A 393 -16.19 6.59 24.70
C VAL A 393 -15.84 5.10 24.60
N ARG A 394 -15.05 4.68 23.61
CA ARG A 394 -14.52 3.32 23.48
C ARG A 394 -13.70 2.91 24.72
N MET A 395 -12.77 3.76 25.15
CA MET A 395 -11.96 3.49 26.34
C MET A 395 -12.80 3.44 27.62
N LEU A 396 -13.90 4.19 27.69
CA LEU A 396 -14.85 4.10 28.80
C LEU A 396 -15.60 2.77 28.80
N PHE A 397 -16.04 2.28 27.64
CA PHE A 397 -16.60 0.93 27.52
C PHE A 397 -15.59 -0.14 27.99
N ASP A 398 -14.33 -0.03 27.55
CA ASP A 398 -13.26 -0.94 27.96
C ASP A 398 -13.00 -0.88 29.48
N TYR A 399 -12.97 0.33 30.06
CA TYR A 399 -12.72 0.53 31.49
C TYR A 399 -13.85 0.00 32.38
N PHE A 400 -15.10 0.21 31.99
CA PHE A 400 -16.26 -0.30 32.74
C PHE A 400 -16.57 -1.76 32.44
N GLU A 401 -15.80 -2.42 31.57
CA GLU A 401 -15.99 -3.81 31.13
C GLU A 401 -17.45 -4.08 30.74
N THR A 402 -18.01 -3.19 29.93
CA THR A 402 -19.41 -3.24 29.52
C THR A 402 -19.58 -3.00 28.03
N ASP A 403 -20.65 -3.55 27.48
CA ASP A 403 -21.11 -3.25 26.12
C ASP A 403 -22.25 -2.23 26.10
N ARG A 404 -22.72 -1.76 27.28
CA ARG A 404 -23.84 -0.84 27.41
C ARG A 404 -23.52 0.33 28.34
N MET A 405 -23.68 1.57 27.86
CA MET A 405 -23.37 2.76 28.65
C MET A 405 -24.29 3.93 28.32
N ILE A 406 -24.59 4.76 29.32
CA ILE A 406 -25.37 5.99 29.18
C ILE A 406 -24.44 7.21 29.29
N ILE A 407 -24.56 8.17 28.38
CA ILE A 407 -23.91 9.48 28.47
C ILE A 407 -24.95 10.60 28.40
N CYS A 408 -24.75 11.68 29.14
CA CYS A 408 -25.55 12.90 28.97
C CYS A 408 -24.88 13.89 28.02
N LEU A 409 -25.68 14.48 27.12
CA LEU A 409 -25.27 15.55 26.20
C LEU A 409 -26.19 16.77 26.34
N ASP A 410 -25.63 17.97 26.24
CA ASP A 410 -26.43 19.19 26.10
C ASP A 410 -27.12 19.19 24.73
N PRO A 411 -28.36 19.72 24.62
CA PRO A 411 -29.06 19.83 23.34
C PRO A 411 -28.28 20.59 22.26
N SER A 412 -27.42 21.54 22.64
CA SER A 412 -26.55 22.27 21.70
C SER A 412 -25.53 21.37 20.96
N ALA A 413 -25.24 20.17 21.46
CA ALA A 413 -24.23 19.27 20.89
C ALA A 413 -24.77 18.32 19.81
N LEU A 414 -25.57 18.86 18.89
CA LEU A 414 -26.17 18.11 17.79
C LEU A 414 -25.11 17.40 16.93
N ASP A 415 -23.97 18.04 16.67
CA ASP A 415 -22.87 17.45 15.91
C ASP A 415 -22.30 16.18 16.58
N LEU A 416 -22.25 16.14 17.92
CA LEU A 416 -21.83 14.94 18.65
C LEU A 416 -22.87 13.83 18.53
N MET A 417 -24.16 14.17 18.59
CA MET A 417 -25.23 13.21 18.40
C MET A 417 -25.15 12.59 17.00
N HIS A 418 -25.03 13.41 15.94
CA HIS A 418 -24.83 12.90 14.57
C HIS A 418 -23.59 12.02 14.43
N ASP A 419 -22.47 12.39 15.05
CA ASP A 419 -21.25 11.58 15.02
C ASP A 419 -21.50 10.18 15.61
N PHE A 420 -22.16 10.09 16.77
CA PHE A 420 -22.47 8.79 17.40
C PHE A 420 -23.55 7.98 16.68
N PHE A 421 -24.53 8.63 16.05
CA PHE A 421 -25.53 7.95 15.22
C PHE A 421 -24.98 7.50 13.87
N SER A 422 -23.90 8.12 13.38
CA SER A 422 -23.20 7.66 12.16
C SER A 422 -22.26 6.48 12.39
N ASP A 423 -22.00 6.10 13.65
CA ASP A 423 -21.17 4.96 13.99
C ASP A 423 -21.91 3.62 13.78
N ARG A 424 -21.18 2.52 13.88
CA ARG A 424 -21.72 1.15 13.73
C ARG A 424 -22.33 0.60 15.02
N SER A 425 -22.24 1.30 16.14
CA SER A 425 -22.87 0.93 17.41
C SER A 425 -24.38 1.11 17.39
N HIS A 426 -25.07 0.43 18.30
CA HIS A 426 -26.48 0.69 18.56
C HIS A 426 -26.64 1.95 19.40
N THR A 427 -26.98 3.08 18.77
CA THR A 427 -27.17 4.35 19.47
C THR A 427 -28.66 4.62 19.70
N ARG A 428 -29.02 5.01 20.93
CA ARG A 428 -30.40 5.39 21.35
C ARG A 428 -30.38 6.80 21.94
N LEU A 429 -31.42 7.59 21.70
CA LEU A 429 -31.54 8.96 22.22
C LEU A 429 -32.84 9.12 23.01
N LEU A 430 -32.71 9.60 24.25
CA LEU A 430 -33.84 10.08 25.06
C LEU A 430 -33.66 11.57 25.33
N ARG A 431 -34.64 12.36 24.91
CA ARG A 431 -34.69 13.79 25.19
C ARG A 431 -35.66 14.08 26.34
N ILE A 432 -35.29 14.99 27.24
CA ILE A 432 -36.16 15.49 28.29
C ILE A 432 -36.58 16.94 27.96
N ASP A 433 -37.87 17.12 27.72
CA ASP A 433 -38.51 18.41 27.44
C ASP A 433 -39.02 19.00 28.76
N CYS A 434 -38.34 20.05 29.24
CA CYS A 434 -38.70 20.78 30.46
C CYS A 434 -39.33 22.13 30.14
N GLU A 435 -40.12 22.66 31.08
CA GLU A 435 -40.57 24.05 31.03
C GLU A 435 -39.53 24.99 31.63
N PHE A 436 -39.37 26.17 31.03
CA PHE A 436 -38.37 27.15 31.48
C PHE A 436 -39.07 28.36 32.08
N ALA A 437 -39.02 28.46 33.42
CA ALA A 437 -39.41 29.68 34.13
C ALA A 437 -38.42 30.82 33.82
N ASP A 438 -38.88 32.06 33.89
CA ASP A 438 -38.05 33.22 33.59
C ASP A 438 -36.82 33.31 34.52
N ASP A 439 -36.95 32.95 35.79
CA ASP A 439 -35.84 32.90 36.75
C ASP A 439 -34.75 31.90 36.31
N TYR A 440 -35.13 30.75 35.77
CA TYR A 440 -34.19 29.78 35.22
C TYR A 440 -33.45 30.37 34.01
N LEU A 441 -34.18 31.04 33.11
CA LEU A 441 -33.62 31.65 31.90
C LEU A 441 -32.65 32.80 32.23
N ILE A 442 -32.96 33.61 33.25
CA ILE A 442 -32.05 34.64 33.79
C ILE A 442 -30.78 33.98 34.32
N GLY A 443 -30.91 32.93 35.15
CA GLY A 443 -29.77 32.17 35.64
C GLY A 443 -28.93 31.54 34.52
N HIS A 444 -29.57 31.07 33.46
CA HIS A 444 -28.89 30.58 32.26
C HIS A 444 -28.11 31.69 31.55
N ALA A 445 -28.72 32.85 31.31
CA ALA A 445 -28.10 34.00 30.67
C ALA A 445 -26.79 34.44 31.37
N HIS A 446 -26.78 34.40 32.71
CA HIS A 446 -25.57 34.67 33.49
C HIS A 446 -24.50 33.57 33.32
N ARG A 447 -24.88 32.29 33.36
CA ARG A 447 -23.94 31.16 33.20
C ARG A 447 -23.27 31.12 31.82
N VAL A 448 -24.01 31.47 30.77
CA VAL A 448 -23.47 31.50 29.39
C VAL A 448 -22.80 32.82 29.02
N GLY A 449 -22.73 33.77 29.96
CA GLY A 449 -22.06 35.07 29.75
C GLY A 449 -22.83 36.06 28.87
N LEU A 450 -24.11 35.80 28.59
CA LEU A 450 -24.99 36.72 27.85
C LEU A 450 -25.41 37.94 28.68
N ALA A 451 -25.34 37.84 30.02
CA ALA A 451 -25.60 38.94 30.94
C ALA A 451 -24.59 38.93 32.11
N GLY A 452 -23.99 40.09 32.40
CA GLY A 452 -23.12 40.24 33.59
C GLY A 452 -23.91 40.28 34.90
N GLU A 453 -23.27 40.03 36.04
CA GLU A 453 -23.90 39.96 37.38
C GLU A 453 -24.67 41.22 37.81
N HIS A 454 -24.44 42.36 37.14
CA HIS A 454 -25.10 43.63 37.41
C HIS A 454 -25.99 44.11 36.25
N ALA A 455 -26.41 43.21 35.36
CA ALA A 455 -27.30 43.55 34.27
C ALA A 455 -28.65 44.11 34.79
N ALA A 456 -29.06 45.27 34.28
CA ALA A 456 -30.34 45.87 34.65
C ALA A 456 -31.52 44.95 34.26
N LYS A 457 -32.56 44.91 35.09
CA LYS A 457 -33.75 44.06 34.88
C LYS A 457 -34.39 44.23 33.50
N ALA A 458 -34.47 45.48 33.02
CA ALA A 458 -34.99 45.80 31.68
C ALA A 458 -34.14 45.22 30.53
N THR A 459 -32.83 45.00 30.74
CA THR A 459 -31.95 44.37 29.76
C THR A 459 -32.17 42.86 29.74
N LEU A 460 -32.33 42.22 30.91
CA LEU A 460 -32.63 40.80 31.03
C LEU A 460 -33.99 40.46 30.38
N GLU A 461 -35.03 41.26 30.64
CA GLU A 461 -36.36 41.09 30.05
C GLU A 461 -36.35 41.15 28.52
N ARG A 462 -35.42 41.93 27.92
CA ARG A 462 -35.25 41.98 26.45
C ARG A 462 -34.56 40.75 25.87
N LEU A 463 -33.73 40.06 26.66
CA LEU A 463 -33.00 38.86 26.22
C LEU A 463 -33.85 37.58 26.37
N LEU A 464 -34.80 37.54 27.31
CA LEU A 464 -35.60 36.36 27.60
C LEU A 464 -36.29 35.73 26.37
N PRO A 465 -36.94 36.49 25.46
CA PRO A 465 -37.55 35.90 24.27
C PRO A 465 -36.51 35.27 23.33
N ALA A 466 -35.34 35.88 23.19
CA ALA A 466 -34.27 35.37 22.33
C ALA A 466 -33.68 34.06 22.89
N ILE A 467 -33.42 34.00 24.19
CA ILE A 467 -32.92 32.79 24.86
C ILE A 467 -33.96 31.67 24.79
N ARG A 468 -35.25 31.98 24.99
CA ARG A 468 -36.34 31.00 24.88
C ARG A 468 -36.46 30.43 23.47
N ASN A 469 -36.33 31.28 22.45
CA ASN A 469 -36.31 30.85 21.06
C ASN A 469 -35.07 30.01 20.75
N ASP A 470 -33.89 30.38 21.27
CA ASP A 470 -32.65 29.64 21.07
C ASP A 470 -32.75 28.20 21.62
N ILE A 471 -33.22 28.05 22.86
CA ILE A 471 -33.45 26.74 23.47
C ILE A 471 -34.50 25.94 22.68
N SER A 472 -35.56 26.60 22.21
CA SER A 472 -36.60 25.95 21.40
C SER A 472 -36.05 25.49 20.05
N ASN A 473 -35.19 26.29 19.42
CA ASN A 473 -34.51 25.95 18.16
C ASN A 473 -33.58 24.74 18.34
N GLU A 474 -32.80 24.65 19.43
CA GLU A 474 -31.96 23.48 19.72
C GLU A 474 -32.83 22.20 19.80
N VAL A 475 -33.98 22.29 20.48
CA VAL A 475 -34.92 21.17 20.64
C VAL A 475 -35.53 20.76 19.30
N ASP A 476 -35.93 21.73 18.48
CA ASP A 476 -36.53 21.48 17.16
C ASP A 476 -35.50 20.91 16.17
N GLN A 477 -34.25 21.38 16.21
CA GLN A 477 -33.17 20.79 15.41
C GLN A 477 -32.95 19.30 15.73
N ILE A 478 -33.06 18.89 17.00
CA ILE A 478 -32.98 17.47 17.38
C ILE A 478 -34.18 16.68 16.86
N ARG A 479 -35.39 17.28 16.80
CA ARG A 479 -36.57 16.61 16.19
C ARG A 479 -36.37 16.40 14.70
N ASP A 480 -35.88 17.44 14.03
CA ASP A 480 -35.70 17.47 12.57
C ASP A 480 -34.50 16.64 12.10
N ALA A 481 -33.57 16.29 13.02
CA ALA A 481 -32.40 15.47 12.73
C ALA A 481 -32.71 14.03 12.31
N GLY A 482 -33.95 13.54 12.50
CA GLY A 482 -34.40 12.25 11.97
C GLY A 482 -33.71 11.02 12.55
N PHE A 483 -33.27 11.08 13.82
CA PHE A 483 -32.65 9.93 14.50
C PHE A 483 -33.62 8.74 14.62
N GLU A 484 -33.23 7.56 14.12
CA GLU A 484 -34.10 6.37 14.03
C GLU A 484 -34.64 5.87 15.38
N ARG A 485 -33.88 6.05 16.47
CA ARG A 485 -34.19 5.56 17.83
C ARG A 485 -34.21 6.71 18.82
N HIS A 486 -35.16 7.61 18.63
CA HIS A 486 -35.34 8.83 19.42
C HIS A 486 -36.68 8.82 20.14
N TRP A 487 -36.64 9.03 21.45
CA TRP A 487 -37.80 9.18 22.32
C TRP A 487 -37.73 10.47 23.11
N ALA A 488 -38.88 10.93 23.60
CA ALA A 488 -38.95 12.12 24.44
C ALA A 488 -39.78 11.86 25.69
N VAL A 489 -39.34 12.45 26.80
CA VAL A 489 -40.08 12.60 28.05
C VAL A 489 -40.39 14.08 28.20
N ALA A 490 -41.62 14.44 28.52
CA ALA A 490 -42.00 15.84 28.70
C ALA A 490 -42.63 16.07 30.08
N GLU A 491 -42.31 17.20 30.69
CA GLU A 491 -42.80 17.59 32.02
C GLU A 491 -44.34 17.59 32.13
N ARG A 492 -45.04 17.97 31.06
CA ARG A 492 -46.51 17.99 30.98
C ARG A 492 -47.15 16.73 30.37
N ALA A 493 -46.36 15.75 29.93
CA ALA A 493 -46.92 14.53 29.35
C ALA A 493 -47.50 13.61 30.42
N PHE A 494 -48.43 12.74 30.02
CA PHE A 494 -48.97 11.74 30.93
C PHE A 494 -47.85 10.78 31.38
N GLU A 495 -47.89 10.40 32.66
CA GLU A 495 -46.88 9.53 33.25
C GLU A 495 -46.68 8.21 32.47
N LYS A 496 -47.77 7.66 31.93
CA LYS A 496 -47.75 6.46 31.09
C LYS A 496 -46.96 6.65 29.79
N ASP A 497 -47.07 7.82 29.16
CA ASP A 497 -46.37 8.12 27.91
C ASP A 497 -44.87 8.31 28.17
N ASN A 498 -44.54 9.04 29.23
CA ASN A 498 -43.16 9.18 29.71
C ASN A 498 -42.55 7.82 30.09
N ALA A 499 -43.29 6.97 30.79
CA ALA A 499 -42.82 5.63 31.17
C ALA A 499 -42.63 4.74 29.93
N SER A 500 -43.50 4.84 28.93
CA SER A 500 -43.33 4.12 27.65
C SER A 500 -42.07 4.57 26.92
N ALA A 501 -41.79 5.88 26.86
CA ALA A 501 -40.56 6.41 26.26
C ALA A 501 -39.30 5.90 26.97
N VAL A 502 -39.30 5.92 28.30
CA VAL A 502 -38.19 5.42 29.13
C VAL A 502 -38.01 3.91 28.97
N ALA A 503 -39.09 3.13 28.93
CA ALA A 503 -39.05 1.68 28.74
C ALA A 503 -38.41 1.30 27.40
N GLN A 504 -38.79 1.99 26.32
CA GLN A 504 -38.22 1.75 24.99
C GLN A 504 -36.76 2.20 24.88
N PHE A 505 -36.42 3.33 25.51
CA PHE A 505 -35.04 3.83 25.55
C PHE A 505 -34.11 2.87 26.31
N LEU A 506 -34.49 2.46 27.52
CA LEU A 506 -33.67 1.62 28.40
C LEU A 506 -33.83 0.13 28.14
N ASP A 507 -34.79 -0.30 27.33
CA ASP A 507 -35.12 -1.72 27.12
C ASP A 507 -35.43 -2.45 28.45
N VAL A 508 -36.31 -1.85 29.25
CA VAL A 508 -36.67 -2.35 30.59
C VAL A 508 -38.18 -2.55 30.72
N PRO A 509 -38.64 -3.38 31.68
CA PRO A 509 -40.06 -3.52 31.98
C PRO A 509 -40.72 -2.18 32.34
N MET A 510 -42.01 -2.04 32.03
CA MET A 510 -42.79 -0.83 32.30
C MET A 510 -42.76 -0.41 33.77
N ASP A 511 -42.73 -1.36 34.71
CA ASP A 511 -42.68 -1.08 36.16
C ASP A 511 -41.40 -0.33 36.54
N THR A 512 -40.25 -0.78 36.02
CA THR A 512 -38.96 -0.09 36.21
C THR A 512 -38.97 1.30 35.57
N ALA A 513 -39.60 1.44 34.40
CA ALA A 513 -39.72 2.75 33.75
C ALA A 513 -40.60 3.73 34.54
N PHE A 514 -41.69 3.24 35.18
CA PHE A 514 -42.50 4.04 36.09
C PHE A 514 -41.69 4.51 37.30
N GLU A 515 -40.83 3.67 37.88
CA GLU A 515 -39.96 4.06 38.99
C GLU A 515 -38.96 5.17 38.60
N VAL A 516 -38.47 5.17 37.35
CA VAL A 516 -37.61 6.24 36.84
C VAL A 516 -38.40 7.54 36.67
N VAL A 517 -39.60 7.50 36.08
CA VAL A 517 -40.42 8.70 35.84
C VAL A 517 -40.95 9.30 37.15
N ARG A 518 -41.22 8.46 38.16
CA ARG A 518 -41.66 8.87 39.51
C ARG A 518 -40.53 9.34 40.42
N THR A 519 -39.34 9.62 39.88
CA THR A 519 -38.23 10.16 40.67
C THR A 519 -38.70 11.41 41.43
N PRO A 520 -38.55 11.45 42.77
CA PRO A 520 -38.99 12.59 43.56
C PRO A 520 -38.36 13.89 43.05
N HIS A 521 -39.19 14.92 42.86
CA HIS A 521 -38.77 16.23 42.39
C HIS A 521 -38.01 16.21 41.04
N LEU A 522 -38.32 15.27 40.14
CA LEU A 522 -37.61 15.12 38.86
C LEU A 522 -37.50 16.44 38.09
N PHE A 523 -38.60 17.18 37.95
CA PHE A 523 -38.67 18.45 37.20
C PHE A 523 -38.56 19.71 38.05
N ALA A 524 -38.32 19.60 39.37
CA ALA A 524 -38.23 20.76 40.24
C ALA A 524 -36.94 21.57 39.99
N ASP A 525 -37.04 22.90 39.95
CA ASP A 525 -35.90 23.82 39.77
C ASP A 525 -34.98 23.93 40.99
#